data_AF-A0A9N9R4J1-F1
#
_entry.id   AF-A0A9N9R4J1-F1
#
_cell.length_a   1.000
_cell.length_b   1.000
_cell.length_c   1.000
_cell.angle_alpha   90.00
_cell.angle_beta   90.00
_cell.angle_gamma   90.00
#
_symmetry.space_group_name_H-M   'P 1'
#
loop_
_entity.id
_entity.type
_entity.pdbx_description
1 polymer ?
#
loop_
_entity_poly.entity_id
_entity_poly.type
_entity_poly.pdbx_seq_one_letter_code
_entity_poly.pdbx_strand_id
1 'polypeptide(L)'
;MLAADNYANMFEIAVRSAEKLSQRFGTSYSVGIAANVLYPMSGTSFDWVKNYTNTRISYLIELRDMGEFGFLLPASQIIPNNLEVMDGLIEMDKTTKLLGYYTTADASKIFYSLSVVIFGLMAILVV
;
A
#
# COMPACT_ATOMS: atom_id res chain seq x y z
N MET A 1 3.20 -20.01 -2.93
CA MET A 1 3.32 -18.58 -2.59
C MET A 1 4.77 -18.18 -2.78
N LEU A 2 5.19 -17.96 -4.03
CA LEU A 2 6.53 -17.43 -4.31
C LEU A 2 6.50 -15.95 -3.91
N ALA A 3 7.45 -15.51 -3.09
CA ALA A 3 7.54 -14.11 -2.64
C ALA A 3 7.42 -13.20 -3.86
N ALA A 4 6.50 -12.23 -3.81
CA ALA A 4 6.35 -11.25 -4.87
C ALA A 4 7.71 -10.64 -5.22
N ASP A 5 7.94 -10.32 -6.49
CA ASP A 5 9.17 -9.67 -6.96
C ASP A 5 9.53 -8.41 -6.14
N ASN A 6 8.51 -7.76 -5.58
CA ASN A 6 8.62 -6.57 -4.77
C ASN A 6 8.37 -6.77 -3.27
N TYR A 7 8.56 -8.00 -2.75
CA TYR A 7 8.32 -8.34 -1.35
C TYR A 7 9.08 -7.43 -0.37
N ALA A 8 10.36 -7.13 -0.62
CA ALA A 8 11.16 -6.28 0.27
C ALA A 8 10.53 -4.90 0.49
N ASN A 9 10.07 -4.26 -0.59
CA ASN A 9 9.39 -2.96 -0.53
C ASN A 9 8.05 -3.07 0.22
N MET A 10 7.27 -4.13 -0.02
CA MET A 10 6.01 -4.33 0.69
C MET A 10 6.22 -4.60 2.19
N PHE A 11 7.27 -5.33 2.54
CA PHE A 11 7.64 -5.58 3.91
C PHE A 11 8.05 -4.28 4.62
N GLU A 12 8.86 -3.43 3.97
CA GLU A 12 9.22 -2.12 4.51
C GLU A 12 7.99 -1.22 4.74
N ILE A 13 7.07 -1.14 3.77
CA ILE A 13 5.81 -0.39 3.90
C ILE A 13 5.01 -0.89 5.11
N ALA A 14 4.87 -2.21 5.26
CA ALA A 14 4.09 -2.80 6.34
C ALA A 14 4.75 -2.61 7.72
N VAL A 15 6.06 -2.73 7.83
CA VAL A 15 6.80 -2.49 9.10
C VAL A 15 6.64 -1.04 9.56
N ARG A 16 6.88 -0.07 8.68
CA ARG A 16 6.72 1.36 9.02
C ARG A 16 5.28 1.70 9.40
N SER A 17 4.31 1.09 8.71
CA SER A 17 2.89 1.22 9.04
C SER A 17 2.56 0.70 10.44
N ALA A 18 3.01 -0.52 10.76
CA ALA A 18 2.79 -1.14 12.06
C ALA A 18 3.45 -0.33 13.19
N GLU A 19 4.67 0.17 12.98
CA GLU A 19 5.35 1.07 13.91
C GLU A 19 4.55 2.36 14.14
N LYS A 20 4.04 2.98 13.06
CA LYS A 20 3.26 4.22 13.16
C LYS A 20 1.92 4.01 13.86
N LEU A 21 1.22 2.92 13.53
CA LEU A 21 -0.01 2.51 14.19
C LEU A 21 0.21 2.33 15.70
N SER A 22 1.28 1.61 16.07
CA SER A 22 1.58 1.28 17.48
C SER A 22 1.82 2.51 18.35
N GLN A 23 2.35 3.61 17.79
CA GLN A 23 2.64 4.84 18.53
C GLN A 23 1.41 5.47 19.21
N ARG A 24 0.19 5.26 18.69
CA ARG A 24 -1.00 5.94 19.22
C ARG A 24 -1.48 5.35 20.54
N PHE A 25 -1.62 4.02 20.61
CA PHE A 25 -2.19 3.33 21.78
C PHE A 25 -1.35 2.14 22.29
N GLY A 26 -0.16 1.92 21.72
CA GLY A 26 0.72 0.81 22.10
C GLY A 26 0.29 -0.56 21.55
N THR A 27 -0.67 -0.60 20.61
CA THR A 27 -1.14 -1.85 20.02
C THR A 27 -0.04 -2.50 19.19
N SER A 28 0.23 -3.78 19.44
CA SER A 28 1.29 -4.53 18.74
C SER A 28 0.72 -5.23 17.52
N TYR A 29 1.37 -5.05 16.36
CA TYR A 29 1.03 -5.72 15.10
C TYR A 29 2.20 -6.58 14.64
N SER A 30 1.90 -7.80 14.18
CA SER A 30 2.88 -8.67 13.54
C SER A 30 2.85 -8.47 12.03
N VAL A 31 4.04 -8.37 11.40
CA VAL A 31 4.18 -8.12 9.97
C VAL A 31 4.88 -9.31 9.30
N GLY A 32 4.34 -9.76 8.17
CA GLY A 32 4.96 -10.85 7.41
C GLY A 32 4.07 -11.36 6.27
N ILE A 33 4.47 -12.50 5.72
CA ILE A 33 3.67 -13.23 4.74
C ILE A 33 2.43 -13.79 5.47
N ALA A 34 1.23 -13.56 4.96
CA ALA A 34 -0.03 -13.98 5.60
C ALA A 34 -0.03 -15.46 6.02
N ALA A 35 0.49 -16.35 5.17
CA ALA A 35 0.61 -17.78 5.47
C ALA A 35 1.50 -18.12 6.68
N ASN A 36 2.49 -17.26 6.98
CA ASN A 36 3.42 -17.45 8.10
C ASN A 36 2.92 -16.77 9.39
N VAL A 37 2.16 -15.68 9.25
CA VAL A 37 1.64 -14.90 10.40
C VAL A 37 0.32 -15.49 10.92
N LEU A 38 -0.53 -15.96 10.01
CA LEU A 38 -1.86 -16.50 10.33
C LEU A 38 -1.86 -18.02 10.11
N TYR A 39 -2.12 -18.44 8.87
CA TYR A 39 -2.16 -19.84 8.45
C TYR A 39 -2.14 -19.91 6.91
N PRO A 40 -1.71 -21.04 6.31
CA PRO A 40 -1.77 -21.23 4.86
C PRO A 40 -3.20 -21.09 4.30
N MET A 41 -3.37 -20.20 3.33
CA MET A 41 -4.66 -19.84 2.75
C MET A 41 -4.57 -19.74 1.23
N SER A 42 -5.64 -20.13 0.52
CA SER A 42 -5.74 -20.07 -0.94
C SER A 42 -7.02 -19.35 -1.36
N GLY A 43 -7.02 -18.71 -2.54
CA GLY A 43 -8.21 -18.02 -3.07
C GLY A 43 -8.52 -16.69 -2.38
N THR A 44 -7.50 -16.08 -1.77
CA THR A 44 -7.63 -14.82 -1.03
C THR A 44 -7.81 -13.65 -2.00
N SER A 45 -8.55 -12.61 -1.58
CA SER A 45 -8.77 -11.42 -2.41
C SER A 45 -7.46 -10.67 -2.69
N PHE A 46 -6.56 -10.59 -1.71
CA PHE A 46 -5.29 -9.90 -1.83
C PHE A 46 -4.30 -10.62 -2.75
N ASP A 47 -4.30 -11.96 -2.79
CA ASP A 47 -3.51 -12.72 -3.77
C ASP A 47 -4.13 -12.63 -5.16
N TRP A 48 -5.46 -12.69 -5.26
CA TRP A 48 -6.16 -12.57 -6.54
C TRP A 48 -5.89 -11.21 -7.18
N VAL A 49 -6.08 -10.10 -6.44
CA VAL A 49 -5.86 -8.75 -7.00
C VAL A 49 -4.40 -8.51 -7.36
N LYS A 50 -3.45 -9.01 -6.57
CA LYS A 50 -2.02 -8.86 -6.87
C LYS A 50 -1.62 -9.59 -8.14
N ASN A 51 -2.08 -10.84 -8.30
CA ASN A 51 -1.68 -11.68 -9.44
C ASN A 51 -2.50 -11.41 -10.70
N TYR A 52 -3.81 -11.22 -10.57
CA TYR A 52 -4.71 -11.10 -11.73
C TYR A 52 -4.68 -9.71 -12.36
N THR A 53 -4.62 -8.66 -11.54
CA THR A 53 -4.61 -7.27 -12.05
C THR A 53 -3.23 -6.64 -12.06
N ASN A 54 -2.18 -7.41 -11.74
CA ASN A 54 -0.81 -6.93 -11.59
C ASN A 54 -0.67 -5.76 -10.57
N THR A 55 -1.51 -5.78 -9.53
CA THR A 55 -1.46 -4.75 -8.48
C THR A 55 -0.15 -4.87 -7.69
N ARG A 56 0.67 -3.82 -7.74
CA ARG A 56 2.00 -3.82 -7.11
C ARG A 56 1.93 -3.89 -5.58
N ILE A 57 0.93 -3.26 -4.97
CA ILE A 57 0.79 -3.13 -3.52
C ILE A 57 -0.56 -3.70 -3.08
N SER A 58 -0.56 -4.76 -2.29
CA SER A 58 -1.76 -5.47 -1.81
C SER A 58 -1.51 -6.04 -0.42
N TYR A 59 -2.42 -5.80 0.53
CA TYR A 59 -2.26 -6.20 1.92
C TYR A 59 -3.54 -6.79 2.50
N LEU A 60 -3.35 -7.66 3.50
CA LEU A 60 -4.35 -8.04 4.48
C LEU A 60 -4.03 -7.31 5.78
N ILE A 61 -5.04 -6.68 6.41
CA ILE A 61 -4.91 -6.09 7.74
C ILE A 61 -5.97 -6.76 8.62
N GLU A 62 -5.52 -7.49 9.63
CA GLU A 62 -6.36 -8.01 10.70
C GLU A 62 -6.37 -7.01 11.85
N LEU A 63 -7.56 -6.62 12.31
CA LEU A 63 -7.74 -5.57 13.32
C LEU A 63 -7.72 -6.13 14.74
N ARG A 64 -7.97 -5.26 15.73
CA ARG A 64 -8.10 -5.71 17.12
C ARG A 64 -9.20 -6.78 17.27
N ASP A 65 -9.10 -7.70 18.21
CA ASP A 65 -8.01 -7.93 19.16
C ASP A 65 -7.31 -9.27 18.91
N MET A 66 -6.57 -9.79 19.90
CA MET A 66 -5.88 -11.09 19.82
C MET A 66 -6.75 -12.27 20.30
N GLY A 67 -8.08 -12.11 20.30
CA GLY A 67 -9.05 -13.15 20.63
C GLY A 67 -9.71 -13.03 22.01
N GLU A 68 -9.49 -11.94 22.76
CA GLU A 68 -10.19 -11.69 24.02
C GLU A 68 -11.69 -11.49 23.78
N PHE A 69 -12.03 -10.64 22.82
CA PHE A 69 -13.39 -10.42 22.33
C PHE A 69 -13.58 -10.94 20.90
N GLY A 70 -12.52 -10.98 20.10
CA GLY A 70 -12.57 -11.38 18.69
C GLY A 70 -13.62 -10.58 17.92
N PHE A 71 -14.56 -11.27 17.27
CA PHE A 71 -15.64 -10.63 16.50
C PHE A 71 -16.62 -9.81 17.34
N LEU A 72 -16.62 -9.95 18.67
CA LEU A 72 -17.49 -9.23 19.60
C LEU A 72 -16.76 -8.09 20.31
N LEU A 73 -15.76 -7.49 19.65
CA LEU A 73 -15.01 -6.36 20.17
C LEU A 73 -15.96 -5.24 20.65
N PRO A 74 -15.79 -4.70 21.88
CA PRO A 74 -16.70 -3.70 22.42
C PRO A 74 -16.79 -2.45 21.55
N ALA A 75 -17.98 -1.85 21.45
CA ALA A 75 -18.21 -0.65 20.64
C ALA A 75 -17.31 0.54 21.05
N SER A 76 -16.86 0.59 22.31
CA SER A 76 -15.90 1.59 22.80
C SER A 76 -14.51 1.48 22.14
N GLN A 77 -14.18 0.35 21.52
CA GLN A 77 -12.93 0.13 20.80
C GLN A 77 -12.99 0.57 19.33
N ILE A 78 -14.17 0.89 18.79
CA ILE A 78 -14.32 1.30 17.38
C ILE A 78 -13.45 2.52 17.07
N ILE A 79 -13.59 3.59 17.85
CA ILE A 79 -12.83 4.82 17.60
C ILE A 79 -11.33 4.61 17.84
N PRO A 80 -10.87 4.05 18.98
CA PRO A 80 -9.45 3.76 19.19
C PRO A 80 -8.82 2.92 18.07
N ASN A 81 -9.45 1.82 17.67
CA ASN A 81 -8.97 0.96 16.59
C ASN A 81 -8.82 1.74 15.27
N ASN A 82 -9.85 2.47 14.85
CA ASN A 82 -9.80 3.16 13.56
C ASN A 82 -8.80 4.32 13.55
N LEU A 83 -8.58 4.98 14.69
CA LEU A 83 -7.61 6.06 14.81
C LEU A 83 -6.16 5.59 14.63
N GLU A 84 -5.78 4.47 15.24
CA GLU A 84 -4.43 3.92 15.04
C GLU A 84 -4.26 3.31 13.64
N VAL A 85 -5.29 2.63 13.12
CA VAL A 85 -5.27 2.08 11.75
C VAL A 85 -5.09 3.20 10.75
N MET A 86 -5.76 4.34 10.93
CA MET A 86 -5.59 5.50 10.05
C MET A 86 -4.16 6.04 10.07
N ASP A 87 -3.49 6.09 11.23
CA ASP A 87 -2.07 6.48 11.30
C ASP A 87 -1.19 5.51 10.50
N GLY A 88 -1.45 4.21 10.62
CA GLY A 88 -0.80 3.18 9.84
C GLY A 88 -1.03 3.34 8.34
N LEU A 89 -2.28 3.59 7.90
CA LEU A 89 -2.64 3.77 6.50
C LEU A 89 -1.98 5.01 5.87
N ILE A 90 -1.92 6.12 6.62
CA ILE A 90 -1.23 7.32 6.17
C ILE A 90 0.27 7.05 5.98
N GLU A 91 0.89 6.27 6.87
CA GLU A 91 2.30 5.89 6.72
C GLU A 91 2.52 4.91 5.55
N MET A 92 1.56 4.01 5.31
CA MET A 92 1.59 3.14 4.13
C MET A 92 1.60 3.94 2.84
N ASP A 93 0.71 4.93 2.71
CA ASP A 93 0.63 5.81 1.54
C ASP A 93 1.94 6.58 1.33
N LYS A 94 2.46 7.20 2.40
CA LYS A 94 3.73 7.92 2.36
C LYS A 94 4.89 7.03 1.92
N THR A 95 5.05 5.87 2.54
CA THR A 95 6.14 4.94 2.22
C THR A 95 6.00 4.40 0.80
N THR A 96 4.78 4.07 0.39
CA THR A 96 4.48 3.61 -0.99
C THR A 96 4.89 4.66 -2.02
N LYS A 97 4.58 5.93 -1.76
CA LYS A 97 5.01 7.06 -2.60
C LYS A 97 6.53 7.22 -2.62
N LEU A 98 7.18 7.14 -1.45
CA LEU A 98 8.64 7.25 -1.32
C LEU A 98 9.39 6.16 -2.10
N LEU A 99 8.81 4.95 -2.15
CA LEU A 99 9.37 3.82 -2.90
C LEU A 99 9.04 3.84 -4.41
N GLY A 100 8.40 4.91 -4.90
CA GLY A 100 8.19 5.13 -6.33
C GLY A 100 7.04 4.35 -6.96
N TYR A 101 6.10 3.83 -6.16
CA TYR A 101 4.94 3.11 -6.69
C TYR A 101 3.84 4.02 -7.22
N TYR A 102 3.87 5.30 -6.88
CA TYR A 102 2.99 6.28 -7.50
C TYR A 102 3.65 6.79 -8.76
N THR A 103 2.90 6.75 -9.86
CA THR A 103 3.35 7.21 -11.17
C THR A 103 3.87 8.63 -11.06
N THR A 104 5.20 8.80 -11.14
CA THR A 104 5.75 10.04 -11.66
C THR A 104 5.29 10.14 -13.10
N ALA A 105 4.75 11.28 -13.53
CA ALA A 105 4.33 11.48 -14.91
C ALA A 105 5.37 10.87 -15.86
N ASP A 106 4.92 9.94 -16.70
CA ASP A 106 5.75 9.27 -17.71
C ASP A 106 6.58 10.33 -18.42
N ALA A 107 7.91 10.31 -18.26
CA ALA A 107 8.76 11.30 -18.89
C ALA A 107 8.57 11.30 -20.41
N SER A 108 8.24 10.13 -20.99
CA SER A 108 7.84 9.95 -22.38
C SER A 108 6.63 10.79 -22.79
N LYS A 109 5.63 10.96 -21.91
CA LYS A 109 4.46 11.82 -22.16
C LYS A 109 4.81 13.31 -22.12
N ILE A 110 5.75 13.69 -21.24
CA ILE A 110 6.30 15.05 -21.21
C ILE A 110 7.09 15.33 -22.49
N PHE A 111 7.97 14.41 -22.90
CA PHE A 111 8.76 14.55 -24.13
C PHE A 111 7.89 14.60 -25.38
N TYR A 112 6.84 13.78 -25.47
CA TYR A 112 5.89 13.81 -26.58
C TYR A 112 5.12 15.14 -26.63
N SER A 113 4.69 15.66 -25.49
CA SER A 113 4.01 16.96 -25.42
C SER A 113 4.93 18.10 -25.87
N LEU A 114 6.19 18.11 -25.40
CA LEU A 114 7.18 19.11 -25.78
C LEU A 114 7.51 19.06 -27.28
N SER A 115 7.66 17.86 -27.85
CA SER A 115 7.95 17.74 -29.28
C SER A 115 6.78 18.21 -30.14
N VAL A 116 5.53 17.90 -29.79
CA VAL A 116 4.34 18.43 -30.49
C VAL A 116 4.30 19.96 -30.45
N VAL A 117 4.59 20.59 -29.31
CA VAL A 117 4.64 22.05 -29.19
C VAL A 117 5.77 22.65 -30.04
N ILE A 118 6.97 22.05 -30.01
CA ILE A 118 8.11 22.51 -30.80
C ILE A 118 7.82 22.42 -32.30
N PHE A 119 7.26 21.30 -32.77
CA PHE A 119 6.90 21.14 -34.19
C PHE A 119 5.78 22.11 -34.61
N GLY A 120 4.79 22.34 -33.75
CA GLY A 120 3.75 23.35 -34.00
C GLY A 120 4.31 24.77 -34.12
N LEU A 121 5.22 25.16 -33.23
CA LEU A 121 5.89 26.47 -33.29
C LEU A 121 6.79 26.62 -34.52
N MET A 122 7.52 25.56 -34.90
CA MET A 122 8.32 25.57 -36.13
C MET A 122 7.45 25.70 -37.38
N ALA A 123 6.29 25.06 -37.43
CA ALA A 123 5.37 25.17 -38.56
C ALA A 123 4.80 26.59 -38.73
N ILE A 124 4.62 27.33 -37.64
CA ILE A 124 4.16 28.74 -37.67
C ILE A 124 5.26 29.70 -38.15
N LEU A 125 6.53 29.39 -37.87
CA LEU A 125 7.67 30.25 -38.24
C LEU A 125 8.13 30.10 -39.70
N VAL A 126 7.65 29.07 -40.40
CA VAL A 126 8.05 28.75 -41.79
C VAL A 126 6.96 29.14 -42.82
N VAL A 127 5.86 29.77 -42.37
CA VAL A 127 4.80 30.38 -43.18
C VAL A 127 4.88 31.89 -43.05
#